data_AF-A0A1H7YL11-F1
#
_entry.id   AF-A0A1H7YL11-F1
#
_cell.length_a   1.000
_cell.length_b   1.000
_cell.length_c   1.000
_cell.angle_alpha   90.00
_cell.angle_beta   90.00
_cell.angle_gamma   90.00
#
_symmetry.space_group_name_H-M   'P 1'
#
loop_
_entity.id
_entity.type
_entity.pdbx_description
1 polymer ?
#
loop_
_entity_poly.entity_id
_entity_poly.type
_entity_poly.pdbx_seq_one_letter_code
_entity_poly.pdbx_strand_id
1 'polypeptide(L)'
;MKRRLPLSASSGAPRQSGFALLEVLVSILIFSFGVLGLVGLQARAISLSTDAEDRNRAALLANDIASAMWLGKSVSAVDTSAGSAWQKRAADQTNGGLPNGSVTVTAVGTNGADIVISWKAPSHLNESGSSFTTRVTLP
;
A
#
# COMPACT_ATOMS: atom_id res chain seq x y z
N MET A 1 -9.23 44.17 -82.21
CA MET A 1 -9.65 42.81 -81.81
C MET A 1 -9.45 42.64 -80.31
N LYS A 2 -10.47 42.10 -79.64
CA LYS A 2 -10.55 41.94 -78.19
C LYS A 2 -9.83 40.65 -77.77
N ARG A 3 -9.04 40.68 -76.70
CA ARG A 3 -8.97 39.53 -75.79
C ARG A 3 -8.65 40.00 -74.37
N ARG A 4 -9.71 40.08 -73.57
CA ARG A 4 -9.70 40.25 -72.12
C ARG A 4 -9.24 38.93 -71.50
N LEU A 5 -8.43 38.97 -70.44
CA LEU A 5 -8.35 37.92 -69.43
C LEU A 5 -7.81 38.51 -68.11
N PRO A 6 -8.68 39.03 -67.23
CA PRO A 6 -8.39 39.09 -65.81
C PRO A 6 -9.10 37.91 -65.14
N LEU A 7 -8.35 36.96 -64.59
CA LEU A 7 -8.87 36.04 -63.58
C LEU A 7 -8.00 36.22 -62.35
N SER A 8 -8.26 37.31 -61.62
CA SER A 8 -7.84 37.43 -60.23
C SER A 8 -8.73 36.50 -59.43
N ALA A 9 -8.23 35.30 -59.14
CA ALA A 9 -8.89 34.39 -58.22
C ALA A 9 -8.78 34.98 -56.81
N SER A 10 -9.85 35.58 -56.30
CA SER A 10 -9.94 35.94 -54.89
C SER A 10 -9.99 34.65 -54.08
N SER A 11 -8.84 34.21 -53.57
CA SER A 11 -8.79 33.17 -52.55
C SER A 11 -9.38 33.77 -51.27
N GLY A 12 -10.67 33.54 -51.04
CA GLY A 12 -11.30 33.90 -49.78
C GLY A 12 -10.59 33.15 -48.67
N ALA A 13 -9.85 33.87 -47.83
CA ALA A 13 -9.26 33.29 -46.63
C ALA A 13 -10.38 32.69 -45.77
N PRO A 14 -10.27 31.42 -45.32
CA PRO A 14 -11.28 30.86 -44.44
C PRO A 14 -11.36 31.73 -43.18
N ARG A 15 -12.57 32.15 -42.83
CA ARG A 15 -12.84 32.93 -41.61
C ARG A 15 -12.52 32.01 -40.43
N GLN A 16 -11.43 32.30 -39.71
CA GLN A 16 -11.03 31.58 -38.51
C GLN A 16 -12.14 31.69 -37.47
N SER A 17 -12.88 30.59 -37.30
CA SER A 17 -13.89 30.43 -36.26
C SER A 17 -13.18 30.38 -34.91
N GLY A 18 -13.57 31.23 -33.96
CA GLY A 18 -12.98 31.39 -32.63
C GLY A 18 -13.16 30.19 -31.67
N PHE A 19 -13.35 28.99 -32.19
CA PHE A 19 -13.58 27.76 -31.42
C PHE A 19 -12.28 27.16 -30.86
N ALA A 20 -11.11 27.57 -31.35
CA ALA A 20 -9.81 27.04 -30.94
C ALA A 20 -9.51 27.22 -29.43
N LEU A 21 -9.93 28.33 -28.83
CA LEU A 21 -9.74 28.56 -27.40
C LEU A 21 -10.58 27.59 -26.56
N LEU A 22 -11.81 27.29 -27.01
CA LEU A 22 -12.72 26.36 -26.36
C LEU A 22 -12.19 24.92 -26.49
N GLU A 23 -11.67 24.55 -27.65
CA GLU A 23 -11.06 23.24 -27.89
C GLU A 23 -9.86 22.96 -26.97
N VAL A 24 -8.98 23.95 -26.77
CA VAL A 24 -7.85 23.84 -25.83
C VAL A 24 -8.34 23.77 -24.39
N LEU A 25 -9.35 24.56 -24.02
CA LEU A 25 -9.90 24.53 -22.65
C LEU A 25 -10.54 23.18 -22.33
N VAL A 26 -11.31 22.61 -23.27
CA VAL A 26 -11.88 21.26 -23.13
C VAL A 26 -10.79 20.19 -23.09
N SER A 27 -9.75 20.32 -23.91
CA SER A 27 -8.61 19.38 -23.91
C SER A 27 -7.89 19.39 -22.56
N ILE A 28 -7.59 20.57 -22.02
CA ILE A 28 -6.96 20.71 -20.70
C ILE A 28 -7.88 20.17 -19.61
N LEU A 29 -9.19 20.41 -19.71
CA LEU A 29 -10.18 19.91 -18.74
C LEU A 29 -10.18 18.37 -18.69
N ILE A 30 -10.32 17.72 -19.85
CA ILE A 30 -10.32 16.25 -19.95
C ILE A 30 -8.97 15.69 -19.48
N PHE A 31 -7.86 16.28 -19.92
CA PHE A 31 -6.53 15.87 -19.52
C PHE A 31 -6.33 15.98 -17.99
N SER A 32 -6.81 17.07 -17.38
CA SER A 32 -6.73 17.27 -15.94
C SER A 32 -7.49 16.19 -15.17
N PHE A 33 -8.69 15.81 -15.61
CA PHE A 33 -9.41 14.68 -15.02
C PHE A 33 -8.66 13.35 -15.17
N GLY A 34 -8.01 13.13 -16.32
CA GLY A 34 -7.15 11.97 -16.53
C GLY A 34 -6.00 11.89 -15.52
N VAL A 35 -5.30 13.01 -15.28
CA VAL A 35 -4.22 13.09 -14.30
C VAL A 35 -4.73 12.88 -12.87
N LEU A 36 -5.86 13.49 -12.50
CA LEU A 36 -6.47 13.28 -11.18
C LEU A 36 -6.84 11.80 -10.95
N GLY A 37 -7.38 11.13 -11.97
CA GLY A 37 -7.67 9.70 -11.92
C GLY A 37 -6.40 8.86 -11.67
N LEU A 38 -5.30 9.19 -12.36
CA LEU A 38 -4.02 8.51 -12.18
C LEU A 38 -3.43 8.73 -10.78
N VAL A 39 -3.49 9.94 -10.25
CA VAL A 39 -3.03 10.25 -8.88
C VAL A 39 -3.84 9.47 -7.85
N GLY A 40 -5.16 9.35 -8.04
CA GLY A 40 -6.01 8.53 -7.19
C GLY A 40 -5.62 7.04 -7.21
N LEU A 41 -5.29 6.51 -8.39
CA LEU A 41 -4.79 5.13 -8.52
C LEU A 41 -3.42 4.97 -7.85
N GLN A 42 -2.52 5.94 -8.03
CA GLN A 42 -1.19 5.92 -7.42
C GLN A 42 -1.28 5.94 -5.89
N ALA A 43 -2.14 6.78 -5.31
CA ALA A 43 -2.37 6.81 -3.86
C ALA A 43 -2.82 5.45 -3.33
N ARG A 44 -3.76 4.79 -4.03
CA ARG A 44 -4.22 3.43 -3.66
C ARG A 44 -3.11 2.39 -3.78
N ALA A 45 -2.30 2.46 -4.83
CA ALA A 45 -1.18 1.55 -5.01
C ALA A 45 -0.16 1.67 -3.87
N ILE A 46 0.12 2.89 -3.41
CA ILE A 46 0.99 3.12 -2.25
C ILE A 46 0.40 2.46 -1.00
N SER A 47 -0.89 2.69 -0.70
CA SER A 47 -1.55 2.05 0.46
C SER A 47 -1.50 0.52 0.41
N LEU A 48 -1.70 -0.07 -0.76
CA LEU A 48 -1.61 -1.52 -0.94
C LEU A 48 -0.18 -2.03 -0.73
N SER A 49 0.82 -1.30 -1.23
CA SER A 49 2.22 -1.63 -1.03
C SER A 49 2.61 -1.59 0.45
N THR A 50 2.14 -0.59 1.20
CA THR A 50 2.42 -0.49 2.64
C THR A 50 1.76 -1.61 3.44
N ASP A 51 0.51 -1.98 3.13
CA ASP A 51 -0.17 -3.10 3.80
C ASP A 51 0.53 -4.44 3.51
N ALA A 52 0.99 -4.66 2.27
CA ALA A 52 1.76 -5.84 1.91
C ALA A 52 3.11 -5.90 2.64
N GLU A 53 3.78 -4.75 2.79
CA GLU A 53 5.03 -4.66 3.55
C GLU A 53 4.83 -5.00 5.03
N ASP A 54 3.80 -4.43 5.67
CA ASP A 54 3.45 -4.73 7.06
C ASP A 54 3.15 -6.23 7.24
N ARG A 55 2.36 -6.84 6.34
CA ARG A 55 2.10 -8.28 6.38
C ARG A 55 3.37 -9.12 6.25
N ASN A 56 4.31 -8.69 5.39
CA ASN A 56 5.59 -9.37 5.24
C ASN A 56 6.45 -9.25 6.51
N ARG A 57 6.52 -8.05 7.11
CA ARG A 57 7.20 -7.82 8.41
C ARG A 57 6.61 -8.70 9.51
N ALA A 58 5.29 -8.82 9.58
CA ALA A 58 4.61 -9.70 10.52
C ALA A 58 4.97 -11.18 10.29
N ALA A 59 4.96 -11.65 9.04
CA ALA A 59 5.34 -13.02 8.71
C ALA A 59 6.81 -13.33 9.10
N LEU A 60 7.73 -12.41 8.84
CA LEU A 60 9.14 -12.54 9.23
C LEU A 60 9.29 -12.59 10.75
N LEU A 61 8.60 -11.70 11.48
CA LEU A 61 8.62 -11.70 12.94
C LEU A 61 8.05 -12.99 13.53
N ALA A 62 6.98 -13.53 12.95
CA ALA A 62 6.42 -14.82 13.36
C ALA A 62 7.41 -15.96 13.13
N ASN A 63 8.12 -15.94 12.01
CA ASN A 63 9.16 -16.92 11.71
C ASN A 63 10.36 -16.83 12.67
N ASP A 64 10.78 -15.61 13.04
CA ASP A 64 11.81 -15.40 14.07
C ASP A 64 11.39 -16.00 15.42
N ILE A 65 10.13 -15.77 15.82
CA ILE A 65 9.54 -16.33 17.05
C ILE A 65 9.47 -17.86 16.99
N ALA A 66 8.98 -18.42 15.88
CA ALA A 66 8.92 -19.86 15.67
C ALA A 66 10.30 -20.51 15.77
N SER A 67 11.31 -19.87 15.16
CA SER A 67 12.70 -20.30 15.22
C SER A 67 13.25 -20.27 16.66
N ALA A 68 12.91 -19.24 17.43
CA ALA A 68 13.27 -19.17 18.84
C ALA A 68 12.63 -20.28 19.69
N MET A 69 11.37 -20.65 19.41
CA MET A 69 10.72 -21.79 20.06
C MET A 69 11.40 -23.12 19.73
N TRP A 70 11.78 -23.34 18.46
CA TRP A 70 12.52 -24.54 18.06
C TRP A 70 13.90 -24.62 18.72
N LEU A 71 14.63 -23.50 18.80
CA LEU A 71 15.92 -23.43 19.47
C LEU A 71 15.80 -23.68 20.98
N GLY A 72 14.76 -23.13 21.60
CA GLY A 72 14.45 -23.33 23.03
C GLY A 72 13.78 -24.67 23.34
N LYS A 73 13.37 -25.43 22.32
CA LYS A 73 12.60 -26.70 22.43
C LYS A 73 11.37 -26.59 23.32
N SER A 74 10.78 -25.41 23.42
CA SER A 74 9.66 -25.13 24.32
C SER A 74 8.85 -23.94 23.82
N VAL A 75 7.54 -24.05 23.94
CA VAL A 75 6.60 -22.95 23.66
C VAL A 75 6.82 -21.79 24.65
N SER A 76 7.20 -22.09 25.88
CA SER A 76 7.48 -21.09 26.93
C SER A 76 8.83 -20.39 26.79
N ALA A 77 9.65 -20.76 25.79
CA ALA A 77 10.92 -20.08 25.53
C ALA A 77 10.72 -18.65 25.00
N VAL A 78 9.51 -18.31 24.56
CA VAL A 78 9.13 -16.98 24.06
C VAL A 78 8.25 -16.28 25.09
N ASP A 79 8.81 -15.24 25.72
CA ASP A 79 8.04 -14.34 26.57
C ASP A 79 7.38 -13.25 25.71
N THR A 80 6.05 -13.20 25.72
CA THR A 80 5.24 -12.16 25.07
C THR A 80 4.52 -11.26 26.08
N SER A 81 4.95 -11.26 27.34
CA SER A 81 4.43 -10.34 28.36
C SER A 81 4.74 -8.88 27.99
N ALA A 82 3.97 -7.96 28.57
CA ALA A 82 4.16 -6.52 28.33
C ALA A 82 5.58 -6.09 28.73
N GLY A 83 6.32 -5.50 27.77
CA GLY A 83 7.69 -5.03 27.98
C GLY A 83 8.80 -6.05 27.70
N SER A 84 8.43 -7.30 27.37
CA SER A 84 9.37 -8.32 26.88
C SER A 84 10.11 -7.90 25.60
N ALA A 85 11.23 -8.55 25.30
CA ALA A 85 12.04 -8.23 24.13
C ALA A 85 11.26 -8.42 22.81
N TRP A 86 10.45 -9.48 22.71
CA TRP A 86 9.59 -9.73 21.54
C TRP A 86 8.51 -8.67 21.39
N GLN A 87 7.88 -8.25 22.48
CA GLN A 87 6.88 -7.19 22.44
C GLN A 87 7.48 -5.84 22.02
N LYS A 88 8.68 -5.51 22.52
CA LYS A 88 9.41 -4.29 22.12
C LYS A 88 9.82 -4.32 20.65
N ARG A 89 10.36 -5.46 20.17
CA ARG A 89 10.72 -5.66 18.77
C ARG A 89 9.51 -5.53 17.84
N ALA A 90 8.37 -6.09 18.24
CA ALA A 90 7.14 -6.00 17.46
C ALA A 90 6.63 -4.56 17.31
N ALA A 91 6.82 -3.71 18.31
CA ALA A 91 6.43 -2.30 18.26
C ALA A 91 7.49 -1.39 17.60
N ASP A 92 8.71 -1.87 17.37
CA ASP A 92 9.81 -1.09 16.82
C ASP A 92 9.78 -1.06 15.27
N GLN A 93 9.07 -0.07 14.72
CA GLN A 93 8.96 0.13 13.27
C GLN A 93 10.31 0.33 12.56
N THR A 94 11.32 0.81 13.27
CA THR A 94 12.65 1.11 12.68
C THR A 94 13.47 -0.16 12.45
N ASN A 95 13.20 -1.21 13.22
CA ASN A 95 13.93 -2.48 13.17
C ASN A 95 13.07 -3.65 12.66
N GLY A 96 12.14 -3.38 11.74
CA GLY A 96 11.31 -4.40 11.10
C GLY A 96 10.06 -4.80 11.89
N GLY A 97 9.77 -4.10 12.99
CA GLY A 97 8.48 -4.19 13.68
C GLY A 97 7.36 -3.48 12.92
N LEU A 98 6.20 -3.44 13.57
CA LEU A 98 4.93 -3.03 13.00
C LEU A 98 4.33 -1.84 13.75
N PRO A 99 3.53 -1.00 13.08
CA PRO A 99 2.83 0.08 13.75
C PRO A 99 1.88 -0.43 14.83
N ASN A 100 2.12 -0.03 16.09
CA ASN A 100 1.39 -0.55 17.25
C ASN A 100 1.39 -2.09 17.31
N GLY A 101 2.50 -2.70 16.88
CA GLY A 101 2.66 -4.14 16.83
C GLY A 101 2.66 -4.79 18.21
N SER A 102 1.98 -5.93 18.33
CA SER A 102 1.98 -6.77 19.52
C SER A 102 2.01 -8.24 19.15
N VAL A 103 2.62 -9.05 20.00
CA VAL A 103 2.74 -10.50 19.82
C VAL A 103 1.96 -11.19 20.93
N THR A 104 1.28 -12.26 20.60
CA THR A 104 0.67 -13.16 21.57
C THR A 104 0.94 -14.59 21.15
N VAL A 105 1.49 -15.37 22.06
CA VAL A 105 1.70 -16.80 21.87
C VAL A 105 0.72 -17.55 22.77
N THR A 106 -0.07 -18.44 22.17
CA THR A 106 -0.99 -19.31 22.91
C THR A 106 -0.60 -20.76 22.68
N ALA A 107 -0.32 -21.50 23.75
CA ALA A 107 0.02 -22.92 23.64
C ALA A 107 -1.20 -23.71 23.12
N VAL A 108 -0.94 -24.67 22.22
CA VAL A 108 -1.92 -25.56 21.62
C VAL A 108 -1.47 -27.00 21.88
N GLY A 109 -2.09 -27.66 22.86
CA GLY A 109 -1.69 -29.00 23.29
C GLY A 109 -0.31 -29.00 23.96
N THR A 110 0.41 -30.12 23.88
CA THR A 110 1.70 -30.30 24.58
C THR A 110 2.88 -29.67 23.83
N ASN A 111 2.85 -29.70 22.49
CA ASN A 111 3.98 -29.32 21.64
C ASN A 111 3.62 -28.26 20.59
N GLY A 112 2.40 -27.73 20.59
CA GLY A 112 1.96 -26.72 19.62
C GLY A 112 1.87 -25.32 20.21
N ALA A 113 1.98 -24.30 19.37
CA ALA A 113 1.73 -22.92 19.73
C ALA A 113 1.13 -22.14 18.56
N ASP A 114 0.11 -21.33 18.82
CA ASP A 114 -0.40 -20.32 17.90
C ASP A 114 0.32 -19.00 18.20
N ILE A 115 1.00 -18.47 17.18
CA ILE A 115 1.65 -17.17 17.20
C ILE A 115 0.74 -16.19 16.49
N VAL A 116 0.25 -15.20 17.22
CA VAL A 116 -0.58 -14.12 16.70
C VAL A 116 0.21 -12.83 16.78
N ILE A 117 0.34 -12.14 15.65
CA ILE A 117 0.91 -10.81 15.56
C ILE A 117 -0.20 -9.88 15.12
N SER A 118 -0.47 -8.85 15.90
CA SER A 118 -1.45 -7.82 15.58
C SER A 118 -0.78 -6.47 15.45
N TRP A 119 -1.26 -5.65 14.52
CA TRP A 119 -0.77 -4.29 14.32
C TRP A 119 -1.90 -3.39 13.86
N LYS A 120 -1.67 -2.08 13.99
CA LYS A 120 -2.64 -1.06 13.60
C LYS A 120 -1.94 0.11 12.94
N ALA A 121 -2.18 0.26 11.65
CA ALA A 121 -1.65 1.38 10.88
C ALA A 121 -2.12 2.73 11.47
N PRO A 122 -1.28 3.78 11.46
CA PRO A 122 -1.64 5.09 12.01
C PRO A 122 -2.83 5.76 11.31
N SER A 123 -3.10 5.41 10.05
CA SER A 123 -4.26 5.90 9.29
C SER A 123 -5.57 5.22 9.67
N HIS A 124 -5.53 4.09 10.38
CA HIS A 124 -6.68 3.23 10.68
C HIS A 124 -6.89 3.02 12.19
N LEU A 125 -6.51 4.00 13.04
CA LEU A 125 -6.57 3.89 14.51
C LEU A 125 -7.97 3.62 15.08
N ASN A 126 -9.04 3.83 14.30
CA ASN A 126 -10.43 3.60 14.71
C ASN A 126 -11.07 2.33 14.13
N GLU A 127 -10.36 1.58 13.27
CA GLU A 127 -10.86 0.34 12.64
C GLU A 127 -10.35 -0.92 13.34
N SER A 128 -10.88 -2.10 12.98
CA SER A 128 -10.35 -3.39 13.44
C SER A 128 -8.90 -3.53 12.97
N GLY A 129 -7.96 -3.75 13.90
CA GLY A 129 -6.54 -3.89 13.56
C GLY A 129 -6.26 -5.10 12.67
N SER A 130 -5.13 -5.06 11.95
CA SER A 130 -4.66 -6.18 11.13
C SER A 130 -4.03 -7.24 12.03
N SER A 131 -4.16 -8.51 11.65
CA SER A 131 -3.52 -9.62 12.35
C SER A 131 -2.98 -10.68 11.39
N PHE A 132 -1.91 -11.33 11.84
CA PHE A 132 -1.27 -12.48 11.18
C PHE A 132 -1.18 -13.60 12.21
N THR A 133 -1.65 -14.79 11.85
CA THR A 133 -1.63 -15.97 12.73
C THR A 133 -0.90 -17.10 12.04
N THR A 134 0.03 -17.73 12.75
CA THR A 134 0.68 -18.97 12.31
C THR A 134 0.73 -19.98 13.45
N ARG A 135 0.69 -21.26 13.10
CA ARG A 135 0.78 -22.37 14.06
C ARG A 135 2.13 -23.05 13.92
N VAL A 136 2.80 -23.25 15.05
CA VAL A 136 4.06 -23.98 15.16
C VAL A 136 3.84 -25.24 15.95
N THR A 137 4.41 -26.35 15.49
CA THR A 137 4.45 -27.63 16.22
C THR A 137 5.91 -28.03 16.45
N LEU A 138 6.24 -28.34 17.69
CA LEU A 138 7.55 -28.81 18.13
C LEU A 138 7.63 -30.34 17.93
N PRO A 139 8.73 -30.87 17.38
CA PRO A 139 8.98 -32.30 17.29
C PRO A 139 9.26 -32.95 18.64
#